data_AF-A0A1W9WCW8-F1
#
_entry.id   AF-A0A1W9WCW8-F1
#
_cell.length_a   1.000
_cell.length_b   1.000
_cell.length_c   1.000
_cell.angle_alpha   90.00
_cell.angle_beta   90.00
_cell.angle_gamma   90.00
#
_symmetry.space_group_name_H-M   'P 1'
#
loop_
_entity.id
_entity.type
_entity.pdbx_description
1 polymer ?
#
loop_
_entity_poly.entity_id
_entity_poly.type
_entity_poly.pdbx_seq_one_letter_code
_entity_poly.pdbx_strand_id
1 'polypeptide(L)'
;LSIRYNDNLYAIEVKSFTNPKVLKEAITQAAEYGKQLGLSKIVLAQFVENIPADFRQKHEVIETNEKTGVTVEVIFVDVIQPR
;
A
#
# COMPACT_ATOMS: atom_id res chain seq x y z
N LEU A 1 -3.72 -11.01 1.45
CA LEU A 1 -4.36 -11.82 0.39
C LEU A 1 -3.46 -11.79 -0.84
N SER A 2 -3.18 -12.91 -1.50
CA SER A 2 -2.49 -12.91 -2.80
C SER A 2 -3.45 -13.27 -3.92
N ILE A 3 -3.33 -12.57 -5.05
CA ILE A 3 -4.19 -12.73 -6.23
C ILE A 3 -3.27 -12.96 -7.42
N ARG A 4 -3.53 -14.00 -8.21
CA ARG A 4 -2.85 -14.23 -9.49
C ARG A 4 -3.77 -13.78 -10.62
N TYR A 5 -3.30 -12.85 -11.45
CA TYR A 5 -4.05 -12.34 -12.59
C TYR A 5 -3.10 -12.02 -13.75
N ASN A 6 -3.42 -12.50 -14.94
CA ASN A 6 -2.63 -12.29 -16.17
C ASN A 6 -1.11 -12.52 -15.97
N ASP A 7 -0.75 -13.71 -15.49
CA ASP A 7 0.62 -14.15 -15.14
C ASP A 7 1.36 -13.35 -14.05
N ASN A 8 0.74 -12.31 -13.51
CA ASN A 8 1.28 -11.50 -12.43
C ASN A 8 0.73 -11.96 -11.07
N LEU A 9 1.60 -11.97 -10.06
CA LEU A 9 1.22 -12.21 -8.67
C LEU A 9 1.12 -10.86 -7.96
N TYR A 10 -0.06 -10.57 -7.44
CA TYR A 10 -0.38 -9.38 -6.66
C TYR A 10 -0.57 -9.76 -5.21
N ALA A 11 -0.13 -8.91 -4.30
CA ALA A 11 -0.40 -9.06 -2.87
C ALA A 11 -1.15 -7.81 -2.39
N ILE A 12 -2.22 -8.04 -1.62
CA ILE A 12 -3.01 -7.02 -0.96
C ILE A 12 -2.78 -7.16 0.55
N GLU A 13 -2.29 -6.08 1.14
CA GLU A 13 -2.22 -5.87 2.59
C GLU A 13 -3.19 -4.77 2.98
N VAL A 14 -4.06 -5.05 3.95
CA VAL A 14 -5.07 -4.11 4.47
C VAL A 14 -4.63 -3.64 5.85
N LYS A 15 -4.60 -2.32 6.06
CA LYS A 15 -4.28 -1.72 7.35
C LYS A 15 -5.13 -0.49 7.61
N SER A 16 -5.47 -0.28 8.89
CA SER A 16 -6.12 0.94 9.40
C SER A 16 -5.12 1.74 10.23
N PHE A 17 -4.94 3.03 9.96
CA PHE A 17 -4.04 3.89 10.73
C PHE A 17 -4.61 5.30 10.89
N THR A 18 -4.15 6.01 11.92
CA THR A 18 -4.60 7.36 12.26
C THR A 18 -3.50 8.43 12.11
N ASN A 19 -2.27 8.07 11.70
CA ASN A 19 -1.14 9.00 11.62
C ASN A 19 -0.15 8.68 10.48
N PRO A 20 0.38 9.68 9.75
CA PRO A 20 1.39 9.53 8.70
C PRO A 20 2.68 8.78 9.08
N LYS A 21 3.08 8.75 10.36
CA LYS A 21 4.23 7.92 10.78
C LYS A 21 3.98 6.44 10.45
N VAL A 22 2.74 5.98 10.68
CA VAL A 22 2.39 4.58 10.51
C VAL A 22 2.25 4.20 9.04
N LEU A 23 1.92 5.18 8.16
CA LEU A 23 1.98 4.98 6.72
C LEU A 23 3.40 4.61 6.24
N LYS A 24 4.44 5.28 6.75
CA LYS A 24 5.84 4.95 6.38
C LYS A 24 6.25 3.55 6.86
N GLU A 25 5.83 3.17 8.05
CA GLU A 25 6.05 1.84 8.60
C GLU A 25 5.35 0.77 7.74
N ALA A 26 4.12 1.05 7.30
CA ALA A 26 3.36 0.17 6.41
C ALA A 26 3.97 0.03 5.02
N ILE A 27 4.50 1.12 4.43
CA ILE A 27 5.24 1.06 3.16
C ILE A 27 6.48 0.17 3.29
N THR A 28 7.22 0.31 4.39
CA THR A 28 8.40 -0.52 4.67
C THR A 28 8.02 -1.99 4.79
N GLN A 29 6.97 -2.29 5.57
CA GLN A 29 6.45 -3.64 5.77
C GLN A 29 5.97 -4.26 4.44
N ALA A 30 5.23 -3.52 3.62
CA ALA A 30 4.77 -3.99 2.32
C ALA A 30 5.94 -4.35 1.40
N ALA A 31 7.01 -3.54 1.40
CA ALA A 31 8.21 -3.82 0.62
C ALA A 31 8.93 -5.10 1.10
N GLU A 32 9.04 -5.30 2.41
CA GLU A 32 9.59 -6.53 3.00
C GLU A 32 8.77 -7.76 2.61
N TYR A 33 7.44 -7.66 2.64
CA TYR A 33 6.55 -8.73 2.17
C TYR A 33 6.71 -8.99 0.68
N GLY A 34 6.75 -7.96 -0.16
CA GLY A 34 6.99 -8.11 -1.59
C GLY A 34 8.28 -8.89 -1.86
N LYS A 35 9.34 -8.58 -1.11
CA LYS A 35 10.63 -9.29 -1.21
C LYS A 35 10.49 -10.76 -0.81
N GLN A 36 9.82 -11.05 0.30
CA GLN A 36 9.57 -12.44 0.75
C GLN A 36 8.77 -13.25 -0.27
N LEU A 37 7.89 -12.60 -1.03
CA LEU A 37 7.05 -13.21 -2.06
C LEU A 37 7.73 -13.26 -3.45
N GLY A 38 8.95 -12.74 -3.59
CA GLY A 38 9.66 -12.66 -4.87
C GLY A 38 9.02 -11.69 -5.88
N LEU A 39 8.29 -10.69 -5.38
CA LEU A 39 7.63 -9.68 -6.20
C LEU A 39 8.52 -8.47 -6.42
N SER A 40 8.57 -7.96 -7.64
CA SER A 40 9.20 -6.67 -7.96
C SER A 40 8.30 -5.48 -7.63
N LYS A 41 6.98 -5.71 -7.55
CA LYS A 41 5.96 -4.69 -7.28
C LYS A 41 4.90 -5.22 -6.31
N ILE A 42 4.47 -4.38 -5.38
CA ILE A 42 3.35 -4.62 -4.47
C ILE A 42 2.47 -3.37 -4.37
N VAL A 43 1.16 -3.57 -4.14
CA VAL A 43 0.20 -2.48 -3.93
C VAL A 43 -0.20 -2.46 -2.46
N LEU A 44 -0.01 -1.32 -1.81
CA LEU A 44 -0.48 -1.05 -0.45
C LEU A 44 -1.80 -0.28 -0.53
N ALA A 45 -2.92 -0.99 -0.39
CA ALA A 45 -4.25 -0.40 -0.38
C ALA A 45 -4.64 0.03 1.04
N GLN A 46 -4.84 1.32 1.25
CA GLN A 46 -5.17 1.89 2.56
C GLN A 46 -6.62 2.39 2.55
N PHE A 47 -7.45 1.79 3.40
CA PHE A 47 -8.88 2.10 3.46
C PHE A 47 -9.09 3.26 4.44
N VAL A 48 -9.71 4.33 3.98
CA VAL A 48 -9.89 5.58 4.72
C VAL A 48 -11.34 6.04 4.66
N GLU A 49 -11.88 6.50 5.80
CA GLU A 49 -13.24 7.05 5.86
C GLU A 49 -13.29 8.51 5.39
N ASN A 50 -12.25 9.27 5.72
CA ASN A 50 -12.07 10.64 5.29
C ASN A 50 -10.57 10.93 5.24
N ILE A 51 -10.11 11.45 4.10
CA ILE A 51 -8.72 11.87 3.91
C ILE A 51 -8.70 13.25 3.25
N PRO A 52 -7.95 14.22 3.81
CA PRO A 52 -7.75 15.50 3.15
C PRO A 52 -7.13 15.30 1.75
N ALA A 53 -7.61 16.06 0.75
CA ALA A 53 -7.17 15.89 -0.64
C ALA A 53 -5.67 16.16 -0.84
N ASP A 54 -5.11 17.11 -0.08
CA ASP A 54 -3.68 17.43 -0.05
C ASP A 54 -2.84 16.27 0.54
N PHE A 55 -3.36 15.62 1.58
CA PHE A 55 -2.74 14.43 2.14
C PHE A 55 -2.75 13.28 1.15
N ARG A 56 -3.89 13.02 0.50
CA ARG A 56 -4.02 11.99 -0.55
C ARG A 56 -3.02 12.24 -1.68
N GLN A 57 -3.00 13.45 -2.24
CA GLN A 57 -2.08 13.80 -3.34
C GLN A 57 -0.61 13.63 -2.98
N LYS A 58 -0.25 13.91 -1.73
CA LYS A 58 1.13 13.78 -1.23
C LYS A 58 1.57 12.32 -1.04
N HIS A 59 0.62 11.42 -0.75
CA HIS A 59 0.92 10.08 -0.24
C HIS A 59 0.43 8.94 -1.14
N GLU A 60 -0.40 9.22 -2.14
CA GLU A 60 -0.78 8.28 -3.20
C GLU A 60 0.32 8.27 -4.28
N VAL A 61 1.44 7.63 -3.92
CA VAL A 61 2.69 7.67 -4.69
C VAL A 61 3.23 6.27 -4.96
N ILE A 62 4.15 6.19 -5.92
CA ILE A 62 4.94 4.99 -6.21
C ILE A 62 6.33 5.19 -5.63
N GLU A 63 6.72 4.37 -4.67
CA GLU A 63 8.03 4.44 -4.01
C GLU A 63 8.77 3.11 -4.15
N THR A 64 10.02 3.15 -4.63
CA THR A 64 10.89 1.98 -4.61
C THR A 64 11.66 1.96 -3.31
N ASN A 65 11.50 0.89 -2.53
CA ASN A 65 12.22 0.71 -1.29
C ASN A 65 13.66 0.28 -1.58
N GLU A 66 14.63 1.17 -1.33
CA GLU A 66 16.04 0.97 -1.68
C GLU A 66 16.66 -0.30 -1.05
N LYS A 67 16.19 -0.71 0.14
CA LYS A 67 16.73 -1.89 0.85
C LYS A 67 16.26 -3.21 0.26
N THR A 68 15.04 -3.23 -0.28
CA THR A 68 14.40 -4.46 -0.77
C THR A 68 14.37 -4.55 -2.30
N GLY A 69 14.51 -3.42 -2.99
CA GLY A 69 14.35 -3.31 -4.44
C GLY A 69 12.90 -3.41 -4.91
N VAL A 70 11.94 -3.50 -3.99
CA VAL A 70 10.51 -3.64 -4.30
C VAL A 70 9.87 -2.27 -4.47
N THR A 71 9.10 -2.12 -5.54
CA THR A 71 8.26 -0.95 -5.76
C THR A 71 6.93 -1.10 -5.04
N VAL A 72 6.60 -0.16 -4.16
CA VAL A 72 5.32 -0.07 -3.44
C VAL A 72 4.49 1.04 -4.08
N GLU A 73 3.31 0.70 -4.55
CA GLU A 73 2.29 1.66 -4.99
C GLU A 73 1.27 1.84 -3.87
N VAL A 74 1.16 3.05 -3.33
CA VAL A 74 0.20 3.37 -2.28
C VAL A 74 -1.09 3.87 -2.90
N ILE A 75 -2.22 3.25 -2.54
CA ILE A 75 -3.55 3.64 -3.03
C ILE A 75 -4.48 3.86 -1.84
N PHE A 76 -5.18 4.99 -1.79
CA PHE A 76 -6.23 5.23 -0.81
C PHE A 76 -7.60 4.83 -1.35
N VAL A 77 -8.28 3.94 -0.64
CA VAL A 77 -9.62 3.44 -0.97
C VAL A 77 -10.62 4.07 -0.02
N ASP A 78 -11.59 4.82 -0.54
CA ASP A 78 -12.65 5.40 0.28
C ASP A 78 -13.61 4.30 0.75
N VAL A 79 -13.82 4.21 2.06
CA VAL A 79 -14.85 3.32 2.64
C VAL A 79 -16.10 4.10 2.97
N ILE A 80 -17.19 3.76 2.29
CA ILE A 80 -18.52 4.24 2.64
C ILE A 80 -19.00 3.41 3.84
N GLN A 81 -19.04 4.01 5.02
CA GLN A 81 -19.74 3.42 6.15
C GLN A 81 -21.26 3.48 5.87
N PRO A 82 -21.99 2.34 5.83
CA PRO A 82 -23.44 2.38 5.82
C PRO A 82 -23.91 3.05 7.12
N ARG A 83 -24.74 4.09 6.97
CA ARG A 83 -25.40 4.77 8.10
C ARG A 83 -26.36 3.85 8.82
#